data_AF-A0A847A7H5-F1
#
_entry.id   AF-A0A847A7H5-F1
#
_cell.length_a   1.000
_cell.length_b   1.000
_cell.length_c   1.000
_cell.angle_alpha   90.00
_cell.angle_beta   90.00
_cell.angle_gamma   90.00
#
_symmetry.space_group_name_H-M   'P 1'
#
loop_
_entity.id
_entity.type
_entity.pdbx_description
1 polymer ?
#
loop_
_entity_poly.entity_id
_entity_poly.type
_entity_poly.pdbx_seq_one_letter_code
_entity_poly.pdbx_strand_id
1 'polypeptide(L)'
;MFFLLGAVGLNVYAALLVLLRAVVYRTHLYRPMLLNIMLSILPVFILMFGFLAGALVAQASYAGAVAVWLLTGIVWLLMLPNSSYLITELNLSHRSNEDSVPLWYDIILVITLAMSGVVNTIINVLIVHVIAATTVFGDNFSSLTRPVSWSAVACVLLLLGFGMYLGRYLRLNSWDIKHPLSFLRKVFTHFRVLANVWACLGFTITYAIFLGLIYLIVGGLVIDLGGAIETLQHET
;
A
#
# COMPACT_ATOMS: atom_id res chain seq x y z
N MET A 1 -5.05 -19.08 -3.78
CA MET A 1 -5.71 -19.11 -2.45
C MET A 1 -4.73 -18.86 -1.30
N PHE A 2 -3.56 -19.52 -1.27
CA PHE A 2 -2.59 -19.38 -0.17
C PHE A 2 -2.02 -17.97 0.03
N PHE A 3 -1.77 -17.22 -1.04
CA PHE A 3 -1.24 -15.84 -0.93
C PHE A 3 -2.16 -14.90 -0.14
N LEU A 4 -3.46 -14.89 -0.47
CA LEU A 4 -4.47 -14.07 0.23
C LEU A 4 -4.69 -14.57 1.66
N LEU A 5 -4.70 -15.89 1.89
CA LEU A 5 -4.79 -16.45 3.24
C LEU A 5 -3.60 -16.02 4.10
N GLY A 6 -2.38 -16.04 3.55
CA GLY A 6 -1.19 -15.54 4.22
C GLY A 6 -1.27 -14.06 4.54
N ALA A 7 -1.75 -13.24 3.62
CA ALA A 7 -1.94 -11.80 3.83
C ALA A 7 -2.96 -11.50 4.94
N VAL A 8 -4.13 -12.15 4.91
CA VAL A 8 -5.15 -12.03 5.96
C VAL A 8 -4.58 -12.52 7.30
N GLY A 9 -3.92 -13.67 7.32
CA GLY A 9 -3.28 -14.22 8.51
C GLY A 9 -2.24 -13.27 9.11
N LEU A 10 -1.44 -12.61 8.28
CA LEU A 10 -0.43 -11.65 8.72
C LEU A 10 -1.05 -10.39 9.35
N ASN A 11 -2.12 -9.85 8.76
CA ASN A 11 -2.87 -8.71 9.32
C ASN A 11 -3.55 -9.08 10.66
N VAL A 12 -4.17 -10.26 10.73
CA VAL A 12 -4.79 -10.78 11.96
C VAL A 12 -3.73 -10.99 13.03
N TYR A 13 -2.59 -11.59 12.69
CA TYR A 13 -1.48 -11.81 13.61
C TYR A 13 -0.90 -10.48 14.12
N ALA A 14 -0.72 -9.48 13.26
CA ALA A 14 -0.30 -8.14 13.65
C ALA A 14 -1.27 -7.52 14.68
N ALA A 15 -2.57 -7.58 14.42
CA ALA A 15 -3.58 -7.05 15.33
C ALA A 15 -3.61 -7.82 16.66
N LEU A 16 -3.50 -9.15 16.62
CA LEU A 16 -3.42 -9.99 17.82
C LEU A 16 -2.19 -9.65 18.66
N LEU A 17 -1.01 -9.45 18.06
CA LEU A 17 0.19 -9.07 18.79
C LEU A 17 0.04 -7.71 19.49
N VAL A 18 -0.61 -6.74 18.85
CA VAL A 18 -0.90 -5.43 19.47
C VAL A 18 -1.85 -5.58 20.66
N LEU A 19 -2.90 -6.39 20.53
CA LEU A 19 -3.86 -6.63 21.60
C LEU A 19 -3.24 -7.42 22.77
N LEU A 20 -2.52 -8.50 22.47
CA LEU A 20 -1.83 -9.33 23.45
C LEU A 20 -0.76 -8.54 24.19
N ARG A 21 -0.08 -7.58 23.53
CA ARG A 21 0.88 -6.69 24.20
C ARG A 21 0.22 -5.92 25.34
N ALA A 22 -0.98 -5.39 25.10
CA ALA A 22 -1.73 -4.61 26.07
C ALA A 22 -2.28 -5.50 27.20
N VAL A 23 -2.82 -6.68 26.86
CA VAL A 23 -3.45 -7.59 27.82
C VAL A 23 -2.42 -8.30 28.72
N VAL A 24 -1.38 -8.89 28.12
CA VAL A 24 -0.42 -9.76 28.84
C VAL A 24 0.51 -8.91 29.71
N TYR A 25 1.06 -7.84 29.15
CA TYR A 25 2.04 -7.01 29.86
C TYR A 25 1.41 -5.81 30.57
N ARG A 26 0.06 -5.73 30.57
CA ARG A 26 -0.74 -4.67 31.21
C ARG A 26 -0.32 -3.26 30.77
N THR A 27 0.10 -3.13 29.52
CA THR A 27 0.47 -1.84 28.93
C THR A 27 -0.76 -1.16 28.30
N HIS A 28 -0.73 0.16 28.14
CA HIS A 28 -1.83 0.86 27.47
C HIS A 28 -1.93 0.45 26.00
N LEU A 29 -3.13 0.10 25.55
CA LEU A 29 -3.37 -0.24 24.16
C LEU A 29 -3.12 0.98 23.26
N TYR A 30 -2.13 0.89 22.37
CA TYR A 30 -1.87 1.93 21.39
C TYR A 30 -2.89 1.85 20.24
N ARG A 31 -4.06 2.43 20.47
CA ARG A 31 -5.20 2.46 19.51
C ARG A 31 -4.82 2.94 18.09
N PRO A 32 -3.93 3.94 17.91
CA PRO A 32 -3.50 4.34 16.57
C PRO A 32 -2.90 3.19 15.74
N MET A 33 -2.30 2.20 16.39
CA MET A 33 -1.70 1.05 15.70
C MET A 33 -2.74 0.15 15.04
N LEU A 34 -3.83 -0.14 15.76
CA LEU A 34 -4.96 -0.92 15.21
C LEU A 34 -5.62 -0.15 14.06
N LEU A 35 -5.75 1.17 14.22
CA LEU A 35 -6.28 2.04 13.18
C LEU A 35 -5.38 2.04 11.93
N ASN A 36 -4.05 2.04 12.11
CA ASN A 36 -3.11 1.95 10.99
C ASN A 36 -3.19 0.58 10.27
N ILE A 37 -3.41 -0.53 10.99
CA ILE A 37 -3.66 -1.83 10.37
C ILE A 37 -4.95 -1.77 9.53
N MET A 38 -6.04 -1.22 10.08
CA MET A 38 -7.29 -1.05 9.33
C MET A 38 -7.12 -0.17 8.09
N LEU A 39 -6.44 0.98 8.23
CA LEU A 39 -6.11 1.86 7.11
C LEU A 39 -5.24 1.17 6.06
N SER A 40 -4.37 0.23 6.46
CA SER A 40 -3.49 -0.47 5.52
C SER A 40 -4.23 -1.42 4.59
N ILE A 41 -5.39 -1.94 4.99
CA ILE A 41 -6.22 -2.86 4.20
C ILE A 41 -7.22 -2.08 3.33
N LEU A 42 -7.58 -0.86 3.74
CA LEU A 42 -8.58 -0.01 3.09
C LEU A 42 -8.39 0.16 1.56
N PRO A 43 -7.18 0.36 1.01
CA PRO A 43 -6.99 0.51 -0.44
C PRO A 43 -7.49 -0.69 -1.26
N VAL A 44 -7.35 -1.91 -0.75
CA VAL A 44 -7.86 -3.13 -1.43
C VAL A 44 -9.37 -3.09 -1.53
N PHE A 45 -10.05 -2.69 -0.45
CA PHE A 45 -11.51 -2.55 -0.46
C PHE A 45 -11.97 -1.42 -1.38
N ILE A 46 -11.24 -0.31 -1.45
CA ILE A 46 -11.54 0.79 -2.38
C ILE A 46 -11.51 0.27 -3.83
N LEU A 47 -10.48 -0.48 -4.22
CA LEU A 47 -10.41 -1.09 -5.55
C LEU A 47 -11.58 -2.05 -5.78
N MET A 48 -11.86 -2.94 -4.82
CA MET A 48 -12.92 -3.93 -4.94
C MET A 48 -14.30 -3.29 -5.13
N PHE A 49 -14.68 -2.38 -4.24
CA PHE A 49 -16.00 -1.73 -4.29
C PHE A 49 -16.10 -0.76 -5.47
N GLY A 50 -15.04 -0.02 -5.78
CA GLY A 50 -15.04 0.92 -6.89
C GLY A 50 -15.13 0.22 -8.25
N PHE A 51 -14.45 -0.92 -8.41
CA PHE A 51 -14.57 -1.72 -9.63
C PHE A 51 -15.97 -2.32 -9.77
N LEU A 52 -16.54 -2.89 -8.69
CA LEU A 52 -17.91 -3.40 -8.67
C LEU A 52 -18.93 -2.30 -8.99
N ALA A 53 -18.81 -1.13 -8.37
CA ALA A 53 -19.67 0.01 -8.62
C ALA A 53 -19.58 0.47 -10.08
N GLY A 54 -18.38 0.59 -10.64
CA GLY A 54 -18.21 0.94 -12.05
C GLY A 54 -18.77 -0.12 -12.99
N ALA A 55 -18.64 -1.41 -12.67
CA ALA A 55 -19.26 -2.49 -13.45
C ALA A 55 -20.79 -2.46 -13.42
N LEU A 56 -21.41 -2.10 -12.28
CA LEU A 56 -22.85 -1.87 -12.19
C LEU A 56 -23.28 -0.66 -13.02
N VAL A 57 -22.55 0.45 -12.96
CA VAL A 57 -22.84 1.65 -13.77
C VAL A 57 -22.64 1.39 -15.25
N ALA A 58 -21.69 0.52 -15.64
CA ALA A 58 -21.43 0.17 -17.03
C ALA A 58 -22.64 -0.47 -17.72
N GLN A 59 -23.53 -1.12 -16.96
CA GLN A 59 -24.78 -1.67 -17.50
C GLN A 59 -25.75 -0.59 -18.01
N ALA A 60 -25.64 0.64 -17.48
CA ALA A 60 -26.48 1.78 -17.87
C ALA A 60 -25.74 2.82 -18.70
N SER A 61 -24.47 3.10 -18.39
CA SER A 61 -23.66 4.11 -19.07
C SER A 61 -22.16 3.80 -18.95
N TYR A 62 -21.53 3.53 -20.09
CA TYR A 62 -20.07 3.33 -20.14
C TYR A 62 -19.30 4.58 -19.68
N ALA A 63 -19.74 5.78 -20.09
CA ALA A 63 -19.11 7.03 -19.64
C ALA A 63 -19.20 7.22 -18.12
N GLY A 64 -20.33 6.84 -17.52
CA GLY A 64 -20.50 6.83 -16.06
C GLY A 64 -19.55 5.86 -15.37
N ALA A 65 -19.37 4.65 -15.93
CA ALA A 65 -18.46 3.65 -15.40
C ALA A 65 -17.00 4.14 -15.41
N VAL A 66 -16.57 4.75 -16.52
CA VAL A 66 -15.24 5.35 -16.65
C VAL A 66 -15.02 6.41 -15.57
N ALA A 67 -16.00 7.29 -15.33
CA ALA A 67 -15.90 8.30 -14.28
C ALA A 67 -15.75 7.67 -12.88
N VAL A 68 -16.50 6.61 -12.58
CA VAL A 68 -16.42 5.86 -11.31
C VAL A 68 -15.05 5.19 -11.16
N TRP A 69 -14.53 4.53 -12.19
CA TRP A 69 -13.23 3.89 -12.16
C TRP A 69 -12.08 4.91 -12.01
N LEU A 70 -12.17 6.06 -12.68
CA LEU A 70 -11.20 7.15 -12.52
C LEU A 70 -11.21 7.71 -11.09
N LEU A 71 -12.40 7.98 -10.55
CA LEU A 71 -12.54 8.44 -9.16
C LEU A 71 -11.99 7.40 -8.18
N THR A 72 -12.28 6.12 -8.42
CA THR A 72 -11.75 5.00 -7.63
C THR A 72 -10.23 5.00 -7.66
N GLY A 73 -9.62 5.14 -8.84
CA GLY A 73 -8.16 5.20 -8.99
C GLY A 73 -7.52 6.37 -8.21
N ILE A 74 -8.16 7.55 -8.24
CA ILE A 74 -7.69 8.72 -7.48
C ILE A 74 -7.78 8.46 -5.97
N VAL A 75 -8.93 7.99 -5.48
CA VAL A 75 -9.14 7.73 -4.06
C VAL A 75 -8.21 6.61 -3.57
N TRP A 76 -8.05 5.57 -4.38
CA TRP A 76 -7.10 4.48 -4.11
C TRP A 76 -5.68 5.01 -4.00
N LEU A 77 -5.20 5.80 -4.97
CA LEU A 77 -3.85 6.32 -4.98
C LEU A 77 -3.56 7.21 -3.76
N LEU A 78 -4.56 7.98 -3.31
CA LEU A 78 -4.45 8.79 -2.08
C LEU A 78 -4.39 7.93 -0.81
N MET A 79 -5.05 6.77 -0.80
CA MET A 79 -5.09 5.88 0.35
C MET A 79 -3.96 4.84 0.37
N LEU A 80 -3.36 4.56 -0.79
CA LEU A 80 -2.30 3.56 -0.96
C LEU A 80 -1.08 3.77 -0.04
N PRO A 81 -0.60 5.01 0.22
CA PRO A 81 0.51 5.23 1.16
C PRO A 81 0.24 4.67 2.55
N ASN A 82 -1.02 4.58 3.00
CA ASN A 82 -1.36 4.02 4.30
C ASN A 82 -1.02 2.53 4.42
N SER A 83 -1.04 1.78 3.31
CA SER A 83 -0.61 0.38 3.29
C SER A 83 0.88 0.27 3.64
N SER A 84 1.73 1.06 3.00
CA SER A 84 3.18 1.03 3.27
C SER A 84 3.61 1.84 4.50
N TYR A 85 2.75 2.72 5.03
CA TYR A 85 3.07 3.57 6.18
C TYR A 85 3.45 2.75 7.44
N LEU A 86 2.92 1.53 7.58
CA LEU A 86 3.29 0.60 8.65
C LEU A 86 4.80 0.28 8.70
N ILE A 87 5.49 0.31 7.55
CA ILE A 87 6.95 0.14 7.45
C ILE A 87 7.69 1.29 8.14
N THR A 88 7.08 2.47 8.16
CA THR A 88 7.70 3.67 8.75
C THR A 88 7.45 3.79 10.26
N GLU A 89 6.43 3.07 10.76
CA GLU A 89 6.01 3.07 12.15
C GLU A 89 6.90 2.19 13.05
N LEU A 90 8.03 1.68 12.54
CA LEU A 90 9.09 0.95 13.27
C LEU A 90 9.71 1.76 14.44
N ASN A 91 9.26 3.00 14.68
CA ASN A 91 9.76 3.89 15.73
C ASN A 91 9.26 3.55 17.14
N LEU A 92 9.10 2.26 17.44
CA LEU A 92 8.81 1.74 18.78
C LEU A 92 10.10 1.56 19.58
N SER A 93 10.91 2.61 19.68
CA SER A 93 12.00 2.70 20.64
C SER A 93 11.87 3.93 21.55
N HIS A 94 10.64 4.23 21.99
CA HIS A 94 10.44 4.91 23.28
C HIS A 94 10.28 3.86 24.39
N ARG A 95 11.12 2.82 24.35
CA ARG A 95 11.24 1.86 25.43
C ARG A 95 11.86 2.60 26.61
N SER A 96 11.12 2.80 27.68
CA SER A 96 11.73 3.22 28.95
C SER A 96 12.45 2.01 29.55
N ASN A 97 13.46 2.24 30.39
CA ASN A 97 14.13 1.14 31.09
C ASN A 97 13.18 0.36 32.03
N GLU A 98 11.96 0.86 32.24
CA GLU A 98 10.91 0.27 33.07
C GLU A 98 9.86 -0.53 32.26
N ASP A 99 10.01 -0.64 30.94
CA ASP A 99 9.07 -1.39 30.09
C ASP A 99 9.10 -2.89 30.44
N SER A 100 7.97 -3.41 30.91
CA SER A 100 7.78 -4.80 31.32
C SER A 100 7.71 -5.79 30.14
N VAL A 101 7.70 -5.29 28.91
CA VAL A 101 7.58 -6.10 27.68
C VAL A 101 8.95 -6.66 27.27
N PRO A 102 9.08 -7.98 27.06
CA PRO A 102 10.28 -8.59 26.53
C PRO A 102 10.64 -8.04 25.16
N LEU A 103 11.93 -7.74 24.94
CA LEU A 103 12.42 -7.15 23.69
C LEU A 103 12.07 -8.00 22.46
N TRP A 104 12.18 -9.32 22.56
CA TRP A 104 11.88 -10.23 21.46
C TRP A 104 10.43 -10.12 20.99
N TYR A 105 9.51 -9.79 21.90
CA TYR A 105 8.09 -9.66 21.58
C TYR A 105 7.84 -8.40 20.74
N ASP A 106 8.40 -7.27 21.16
CA ASP A 106 8.29 -6.01 20.43
C ASP A 106 8.96 -6.12 19.05
N ILE A 107 10.10 -6.81 18.93
CA ILE A 107 10.74 -7.08 17.63
C ILE A 107 9.80 -7.83 16.68
N ILE A 108 9.20 -8.94 17.13
CA ILE A 108 8.28 -9.73 16.30
C ILE A 108 7.04 -8.92 15.94
N LEU A 109 6.48 -8.14 16.87
CA LEU A 109 5.34 -7.27 16.62
C LEU A 109 5.66 -6.23 15.55
N VAL A 110 6.79 -5.55 15.67
CA VAL A 110 7.24 -4.49 14.77
C VAL A 110 7.51 -5.04 13.37
N ILE A 111 8.21 -6.17 13.25
CA ILE A 111 8.46 -6.83 11.96
C ILE A 111 7.15 -7.30 11.33
N THR A 112 6.26 -7.90 12.11
CA THR A 112 4.96 -8.38 11.63
C THR A 112 4.12 -7.22 11.08
N LEU A 113 4.08 -6.10 11.79
CA LEU A 113 3.36 -4.90 11.36
C LEU A 113 3.93 -4.35 10.04
N ALA A 114 5.26 -4.20 9.96
CA ALA A 114 5.91 -3.70 8.75
C ALA A 114 5.66 -4.64 7.56
N MET A 115 5.80 -5.95 7.76
CA MET A 115 5.53 -6.94 6.72
C MET A 115 4.07 -6.98 6.30
N SER A 116 3.13 -6.78 7.23
CA SER A 116 1.71 -6.64 6.91
C SER A 116 1.48 -5.49 5.94
N GLY A 117 2.11 -4.33 6.19
CA GLY A 117 2.06 -3.19 5.29
C GLY A 117 2.68 -3.46 3.92
N VAL A 118 3.88 -4.08 3.89
CA VAL A 118 4.55 -4.49 2.65
C VAL A 118 3.65 -5.40 1.81
N VAL A 119 3.10 -6.46 2.41
CA VAL A 119 2.24 -7.43 1.71
C VAL A 119 0.97 -6.76 1.17
N ASN A 120 0.32 -5.92 1.98
CA ASN A 120 -0.87 -5.19 1.54
C ASN A 120 -0.54 -4.27 0.35
N THR A 121 0.61 -3.61 0.35
CA THR A 121 1.05 -2.78 -0.78
C THR A 121 1.32 -3.61 -2.03
N ILE A 122 2.01 -4.74 -1.91
CA ILE A 122 2.25 -5.63 -3.06
C ILE A 122 0.93 -6.10 -3.68
N ILE A 123 -0.04 -6.49 -2.86
CA ILE A 123 -1.38 -6.88 -3.33
C ILE A 123 -2.02 -5.76 -4.14
N ASN A 124 -2.01 -4.52 -3.61
CA ASN A 124 -2.57 -3.37 -4.30
C ASN A 124 -1.87 -3.10 -5.64
N VAL A 125 -0.54 -3.11 -5.65
CA VAL A 125 0.25 -2.87 -6.87
C VAL A 125 0.03 -3.98 -7.88
N LEU A 126 -0.07 -5.24 -7.45
CA LEU A 126 -0.34 -6.39 -8.32
C LEU A 126 -1.73 -6.27 -8.97
N ILE A 127 -2.76 -5.91 -8.20
CA ILE A 127 -4.11 -5.70 -8.73
C ILE A 127 -4.09 -4.62 -9.82
N VAL A 128 -3.45 -3.48 -9.57
CA VAL A 128 -3.37 -2.39 -10.55
C VAL A 128 -2.50 -2.77 -11.75
N HIS A 129 -1.44 -3.56 -11.56
CA HIS A 129 -0.63 -4.07 -12.68
C HIS A 129 -1.46 -4.94 -13.61
N VAL A 130 -2.25 -5.86 -13.04
CA VAL A 130 -3.19 -6.70 -13.81
C VAL A 130 -4.21 -5.83 -14.53
N ILE A 131 -4.90 -4.92 -13.84
CA ILE A 131 -5.91 -4.04 -14.45
C ILE A 131 -5.30 -3.20 -15.58
N ALA A 132 -4.14 -2.58 -15.37
CA ALA A 132 -3.48 -1.76 -16.38
C ALA A 132 -3.06 -2.59 -17.60
N ALA A 133 -2.55 -3.80 -17.39
CA ALA A 133 -2.15 -4.69 -18.47
C ALA A 133 -3.36 -5.17 -19.28
N THR A 134 -4.42 -5.64 -18.62
CA THR A 134 -5.58 -6.24 -19.29
C THR A 134 -6.43 -5.20 -20.01
N THR A 135 -6.57 -4.00 -19.46
CA THR A 135 -7.32 -2.91 -20.11
C THR A 135 -6.66 -2.40 -21.39
N VAL A 136 -5.33 -2.46 -21.50
CA VAL A 136 -4.59 -1.93 -22.66
C VAL A 136 -4.27 -3.02 -23.68
N PHE A 137 -3.91 -4.22 -23.24
CA PHE A 137 -3.36 -5.28 -24.10
C PHE A 137 -4.20 -6.57 -24.13
N GLY A 138 -5.30 -6.65 -23.36
CA GLY A 138 -6.18 -7.82 -23.28
C GLY A 138 -5.78 -8.83 -22.21
N ASP A 139 -6.64 -9.83 -22.01
CA ASP A 139 -6.63 -10.79 -20.90
C ASP A 139 -5.63 -11.96 -21.06
N ASN A 140 -4.38 -11.66 -21.43
CA ASN A 140 -3.30 -12.66 -21.54
C ASN A 140 -2.17 -12.35 -20.55
N PHE A 141 -1.45 -13.35 -20.03
CA PHE A 141 -0.29 -13.10 -19.14
C PHE A 141 0.85 -12.36 -19.85
N SER A 142 0.95 -12.50 -21.17
CA SER A 142 1.91 -11.72 -21.98
C SER A 142 1.69 -10.20 -21.90
N SER A 143 0.49 -9.75 -21.50
CA SER A 143 0.18 -8.34 -21.25
C SER A 143 0.92 -7.80 -20.01
N LEU A 144 1.15 -8.64 -19.00
CA LEU A 144 1.82 -8.29 -17.74
C LEU A 144 3.34 -8.13 -17.90
N THR A 145 3.93 -8.69 -18.96
CA THR A 145 5.37 -8.57 -19.25
C THR A 145 5.70 -7.38 -20.15
N ARG A 146 4.68 -6.66 -20.67
CA ARG A 146 4.89 -5.51 -21.55
C ARG A 146 5.56 -4.35 -20.79
N PRO A 147 6.51 -3.63 -21.42
CA PRO A 147 7.19 -2.49 -20.78
C PRO A 147 6.25 -1.40 -20.26
N VAL A 148 5.13 -1.19 -20.95
CA VAL A 148 4.10 -0.20 -20.55
C VAL A 148 3.45 -0.58 -19.22
N SER A 149 3.14 -1.86 -19.00
CA SER A 149 2.55 -2.36 -17.74
C SER A 149 3.53 -2.16 -16.57
N TRP A 150 4.81 -2.42 -16.79
CA TRP A 150 5.87 -2.16 -15.80
C TRP A 150 6.10 -0.67 -15.52
N SER A 151 5.92 0.20 -16.53
CA SER A 151 5.99 1.65 -16.33
C SER A 151 4.89 2.16 -15.40
N ALA A 152 3.69 1.56 -15.45
CA ALA A 152 2.61 1.87 -14.53
C ALA A 152 2.96 1.46 -13.09
N VAL A 153 3.55 0.27 -12.91
CA VAL A 153 4.07 -0.18 -11.60
C VAL A 153 5.11 0.79 -11.06
N ALA A 154 6.10 1.16 -11.86
CA ALA A 154 7.15 2.10 -11.46
C ALA A 154 6.57 3.46 -11.05
N CYS A 155 5.61 3.97 -11.82
CA CYS A 155 4.92 5.22 -11.52
C CYS A 155 4.16 5.15 -10.19
N VAL A 156 3.40 4.07 -9.96
CA VAL A 156 2.67 3.83 -8.71
C VAL A 156 3.63 3.77 -7.52
N LEU A 157 4.75 3.07 -7.63
CA LEU A 157 5.73 2.94 -6.55
C LEU A 157 6.39 4.28 -6.20
N LEU A 158 6.69 5.12 -7.20
CA LEU A 158 7.21 6.47 -6.97
C LEU A 158 6.16 7.37 -6.30
N LEU A 159 4.91 7.35 -6.78
CA LEU A 159 3.81 8.12 -6.18
C LEU A 159 3.52 7.67 -4.75
N LEU A 160 3.61 6.37 -4.47
CA LEU A 160 3.51 5.82 -3.12
C LEU A 160 4.66 6.29 -2.22
N GLY A 161 5.91 6.22 -2.69
CA GLY A 161 7.08 6.73 -1.97
C GLY A 161 6.92 8.21 -1.59
N PHE A 162 6.46 9.01 -2.54
CA PHE A 162 6.15 10.42 -2.34
C PHE A 162 5.01 10.62 -1.33
N GLY A 163 3.90 9.87 -1.47
CA GLY A 163 2.76 9.93 -0.55
C GLY A 163 3.13 9.56 0.89
N MET A 164 3.98 8.54 1.07
CA MET A 164 4.51 8.17 2.39
C MET A 164 5.35 9.29 3.00
N TYR A 165 6.21 9.94 2.21
CA TYR A 165 6.99 11.09 2.67
C TYR A 165 6.07 12.22 3.14
N LEU A 166 5.05 12.57 2.34
CA LEU A 166 4.10 13.60 2.74
C LEU A 166 3.37 13.24 4.04
N GLY A 167 2.89 12.00 4.18
CA GLY A 167 2.22 11.54 5.39
C GLY A 167 3.10 11.66 6.64
N ARG A 168 4.37 11.24 6.53
CA ARG A 168 5.30 11.17 7.66
C ARG A 168 5.87 12.53 8.05
N TYR A 169 6.27 13.35 7.08
CA TYR A 169 6.99 14.60 7.33
C TYR A 169 6.06 15.82 7.42
N LEU A 170 4.97 15.87 6.65
CA LEU A 170 4.03 16.99 6.71
C LEU A 170 2.91 16.77 7.73
N ARG A 171 2.70 15.53 8.23
CA ARG A 171 1.67 15.14 9.21
C ARG A 171 0.35 15.85 8.95
N LEU A 172 -0.20 15.60 7.76
CA LEU A 172 -1.39 16.27 7.27
C LEU A 172 -2.59 15.81 8.10
N ASN A 173 -3.29 16.74 8.73
CA ASN A 173 -4.45 16.42 9.56
C ASN A 173 -5.72 16.41 8.70
N SER A 174 -6.75 15.68 9.12
CA SER A 174 -8.05 15.63 8.44
C SER A 174 -8.73 17.01 8.29
N TRP A 175 -8.31 17.99 9.09
CA TRP A 175 -8.76 19.39 9.00
C TRP A 175 -8.16 20.15 7.80
N ASP A 176 -6.97 19.75 7.32
CA ASP A 176 -6.30 20.40 6.18
C ASP A 176 -7.05 20.17 4.87
N ILE A 177 -7.85 19.10 4.76
CA ILE A 177 -8.70 18.81 3.59
C ILE A 177 -9.84 19.82 3.46
N LYS A 178 -10.32 20.39 4.58
CA LYS A 178 -11.37 21.42 4.58
C LYS A 178 -10.84 22.80 4.14
N HIS A 179 -9.53 22.96 4.05
CA HIS A 179 -8.86 24.20 3.67
C HIS A 179 -7.76 23.93 2.62
N PRO A 180 -8.11 23.68 1.35
CA PRO A 180 -7.16 23.26 0.31
C PRO A 180 -6.02 24.28 0.07
N LEU A 181 -6.30 25.57 0.29
CA LEU A 181 -5.29 26.63 0.19
C LEU A 181 -4.22 26.56 1.30
N SER A 182 -4.59 26.21 2.55
CA SER A 182 -3.61 26.05 3.63
C SER A 182 -2.79 24.77 3.45
N PHE A 183 -3.41 23.71 2.92
CA PHE A 183 -2.72 22.48 2.52
C PHE A 183 -1.64 22.77 1.47
N LEU A 184 -2.01 23.41 0.34
CA LEU A 184 -1.07 23.74 -0.71
C LEU A 184 0.04 24.65 -0.19
N ARG A 185 -0.31 25.68 0.61
CA ARG A 185 0.70 26.57 1.20
C ARG A 185 1.70 25.79 2.05
N LYS A 186 1.25 24.84 2.89
CA LYS A 186 2.11 24.00 3.73
C LYS A 186 3.08 23.17 2.89
N VAL A 187 2.58 22.51 1.84
CA VAL A 187 3.38 21.75 0.88
C VAL A 187 4.41 22.64 0.19
N PHE A 188 3.98 23.77 -0.37
CA PHE A 188 4.88 24.72 -1.02
C PHE A 188 5.95 25.24 -0.06
N THR A 189 5.59 25.67 1.14
CA THR A 189 6.57 26.15 2.13
C THR A 189 7.57 25.08 2.53
N HIS A 190 7.14 23.81 2.62
CA HIS A 190 8.03 22.69 2.92
C HIS A 190 9.10 22.51 1.84
N PHE A 191 8.70 22.55 0.57
CA PHE A 191 9.60 22.35 -0.57
C PHE A 191 10.41 23.58 -0.97
N ARG A 192 10.18 24.75 -0.37
CA ARG A 192 11.07 25.92 -0.53
C ARG A 192 12.45 25.69 0.09
N VAL A 193 12.54 24.77 1.06
CA VAL A 193 13.80 24.37 1.67
C VAL A 193 14.41 23.25 0.83
N LEU A 194 15.55 23.52 0.18
CA LEU A 194 16.20 22.56 -0.72
C LEU A 194 16.53 21.23 -0.02
N ALA A 195 16.90 21.26 1.26
CA ALA A 195 17.13 20.04 2.05
C ALA A 195 15.90 19.13 2.11
N ASN A 196 14.69 19.69 2.18
CA ASN A 196 13.45 18.92 2.21
C ASN A 196 13.11 18.29 0.86
N VAL A 197 13.55 18.91 -0.25
CA VAL A 197 13.44 18.34 -1.60
C VAL A 197 14.34 17.12 -1.72
N TRP A 198 15.60 17.23 -1.31
CA TRP A 198 16.54 16.10 -1.32
C TRP A 198 16.10 14.97 -0.38
N ALA A 199 15.59 15.30 0.81
CA ALA A 199 15.03 14.31 1.71
C ALA A 199 13.82 13.59 1.09
N CYS A 200 12.94 14.32 0.41
CA CYS A 200 11.79 13.74 -0.29
C CYS A 200 12.22 12.82 -1.43
N LEU A 201 13.16 13.26 -2.27
CA LEU A 201 13.68 12.47 -3.39
C LEU A 201 14.37 11.20 -2.88
N GLY A 202 15.27 11.34 -1.91
CA GLY A 202 15.97 10.20 -1.30
C GLY A 202 14.98 9.21 -0.70
N PHE A 203 14.02 9.68 0.10
CA PHE A 203 12.99 8.82 0.68
C PHE A 203 12.16 8.10 -0.39
N THR A 204 11.69 8.85 -1.39
CA THR A 204 10.83 8.31 -2.47
C THR A 204 11.57 7.24 -3.26
N ILE A 205 12.80 7.51 -3.69
CA ILE A 205 13.61 6.59 -4.49
C ILE A 205 13.96 5.35 -3.68
N THR A 206 14.43 5.50 -2.43
CA THR A 206 14.79 4.35 -1.60
C THR A 206 13.60 3.44 -1.33
N TYR A 207 12.42 3.98 -1.00
CA TYR A 207 11.22 3.18 -0.78
C TYR A 207 10.67 2.57 -2.08
N ALA A 208 10.73 3.29 -3.20
CA ALA A 208 10.31 2.77 -4.50
C ALA A 208 11.21 1.60 -4.95
N ILE A 209 12.53 1.71 -4.75
CA ILE A 209 13.48 0.61 -5.03
C ILE A 209 13.19 -0.57 -4.11
N PHE A 210 13.07 -0.34 -2.79
CA PHE A 210 12.79 -1.41 -1.82
C PHE A 210 11.50 -2.18 -2.18
N LEU A 211 10.39 -1.47 -2.37
CA LEU A 211 9.11 -2.09 -2.72
C LEU A 211 9.12 -2.67 -4.14
N GLY A 212 9.85 -2.06 -5.07
CA GLY A 212 10.05 -2.59 -6.41
C GLY A 212 10.78 -3.93 -6.42
N LEU A 213 11.84 -4.08 -5.62
CA LEU A 213 12.56 -5.35 -5.48
C LEU A 213 11.66 -6.43 -4.87
N ILE A 214 10.92 -6.10 -3.81
CA ILE A 214 9.98 -7.04 -3.22
C ILE A 214 8.86 -7.41 -4.22
N TYR A 215 8.37 -6.43 -4.99
CA TYR A 215 7.38 -6.67 -6.02
C TYR A 215 7.91 -7.55 -7.16
N LEU A 216 9.17 -7.39 -7.57
CA LEU A 216 9.79 -8.29 -8.55
C LEU A 216 9.85 -9.73 -8.03
N ILE A 217 10.19 -9.92 -6.75
CA ILE A 217 10.24 -11.26 -6.14
C ILE A 217 8.84 -11.89 -6.10
N VAL A 218 7.84 -11.17 -5.63
CA VAL A 218 6.50 -11.74 -5.39
C VAL A 218 5.64 -11.68 -6.66
N GLY A 219 5.50 -10.51 -7.26
CA GLY A 219 4.72 -10.28 -8.47
C GLY A 219 5.34 -10.94 -9.70
N GLY A 220 6.67 -10.90 -9.84
CA GLY A 220 7.38 -11.62 -10.91
C GLY A 220 7.11 -13.12 -10.86
N LEU A 221 7.22 -13.73 -9.68
CA LEU A 221 6.91 -15.16 -9.49
C LEU A 221 5.46 -15.49 -9.89
N VAL A 222 4.49 -14.63 -9.55
CA VAL A 222 3.08 -14.83 -9.95
C VAL A 222 2.91 -14.75 -11.47
N ILE A 223 3.59 -13.80 -12.12
CA ILE A 223 3.53 -13.62 -13.57
C ILE A 223 4.17 -14.81 -14.29
N ASP A 224 5.35 -15.26 -13.84
CA ASP A 224 6.07 -16.37 -14.45
C ASP A 224 5.29 -17.69 -14.34
N LEU A 225 4.74 -17.98 -13.16
CA LEU A 225 3.92 -19.18 -12.94
C LEU A 225 2.63 -19.15 -13.76
N GLY A 226 1.96 -17.99 -13.84
CA GLY A 226 0.75 -17.84 -14.63
C GLY A 226 0.99 -17.97 -16.13
N GLY A 227 2.07 -17.37 -16.64
CA GLY A 227 2.48 -17.52 -18.04
C GLY A 227 2.81 -18.97 -18.42
N ALA A 228 3.49 -19.72 -17.53
CA ALA A 228 3.79 -21.13 -17.75
C ALA A 228 2.51 -21.99 -17.84
N ILE A 229 1.49 -21.69 -17.02
CA ILE A 229 0.20 -22.41 -17.06
C ILE A 229 -0.54 -22.10 -18.37
N GLU A 230 -0.57 -20.84 -18.80
CA GLU A 230 -1.22 -20.43 -20.05
C GLU A 230 -0.57 -21.11 -21.28
N THR A 231 0.76 -21.22 -21.31
CA THR A 231 1.46 -21.93 -22.40
C THR A 231 1.09 -23.41 -22.47
N LEU A 232 0.96 -24.08 -21.31
CA LEU A 232 0.58 -25.50 -21.25
C LEU A 232 -0.86 -25.75 -21.73
N GLN A 233 -1.76 -24.78 -21.54
CA GLN A 233 -3.16 -24.90 -21.98
C GLN A 233 -3.33 -24.69 -23.50
N HIS A 234 -2.43 -23.94 -24.14
CA HIS A 234 -2.46 -23.74 -25.59
C HIS A 234 -1.81 -24.87 -26.40
N GLU A 235 -1.00 -25.72 -25.77
CA GLU A 235 -0.37 -26.88 -26.40
C GLU A 235 -1.25 -28.16 -26.40
N THR A 236 -2.37 -28.18 -25.67
CA THR A 236 -3.33 -29.31 -25.58
C THR A 236 -4.59 -29.07 -26.39
#